data_AF-A0A8T3ZGQ8-F1
#
_entry.id   AF-A0A8T3ZGQ8-F1
#
_cell.length_a   1.000
_cell.length_b   1.000
_cell.length_c   1.000
_cell.angle_alpha   90.00
_cell.angle_beta   90.00
_cell.angle_gamma   90.00
#
_symmetry.space_group_name_H-M   'P 1'
#
loop_
_entity.id
_entity.type
_entity.pdbx_description
1 polymer ?
#
loop_
_entity_poly.entity_id
_entity_poly.type
_entity_poly.pdbx_seq_one_letter_code
_entity_poly.pdbx_strand_id
1 'polypeptide(L)'
;MCFFILFLILATINFQENTAIDYGFYKYSLGNDAWRVLYLRGGLHNFDKAKLNSDLERITELTSLCFYFEEEDVASCISEQDTLVLKKMAYINGQAKEITMHVGTKQN
;
A
#
# COMPACT_ATOMS: atom_id res chain seq x y z
N MET A 1 -16.14 -38.21 35.13
CA MET A 1 -15.75 -36.79 35.23
C MET A 1 -14.62 -36.36 34.27
N CYS A 2 -13.87 -37.27 33.61
CA CYS A 2 -12.82 -36.87 32.64
C CYS A 2 -13.30 -36.43 31.24
N PHE A 3 -14.54 -36.74 30.85
CA PHE A 3 -15.02 -36.48 29.48
C PHE A 3 -15.33 -34.99 29.20
N PHE A 4 -15.68 -34.22 30.22
CA PHE A 4 -16.00 -32.79 30.08
C PHE A 4 -14.75 -31.93 29.87
N ILE A 5 -13.60 -32.36 30.39
CA ILE A 5 -12.34 -31.62 30.28
C ILE A 5 -11.79 -31.70 28.85
N LEU A 6 -11.98 -32.84 28.17
CA LEU A 6 -11.53 -33.02 26.79
C LEU A 6 -12.32 -32.15 25.81
N PHE A 7 -13.62 -31.94 26.05
CA PHE A 7 -14.47 -31.09 25.21
C PHE A 7 -14.12 -29.59 25.36
N LEU A 8 -13.74 -29.17 26.57
CA LEU A 8 -13.27 -27.81 26.84
C LEU A 8 -11.90 -27.52 26.19
N ILE A 9 -11.01 -28.52 26.11
CA ILE A 9 -9.70 -28.36 25.45
C ILE A 9 -9.86 -28.30 23.93
N LEU A 10 -10.76 -29.08 23.32
CA LEU A 10 -11.01 -28.97 21.87
C LEU A 10 -11.68 -27.66 21.46
N ALA A 11 -12.47 -27.04 22.34
CA ALA A 11 -13.13 -25.77 22.07
C ALA A 11 -12.14 -24.58 21.99
N THR A 12 -10.97 -24.65 22.64
CA THR A 12 -9.99 -23.55 22.64
C THR A 12 -9.00 -23.60 21.48
N ILE A 13 -8.90 -24.72 20.74
CA ILE A 13 -7.95 -24.86 19.62
C ILE A 13 -8.46 -24.21 18.32
N ASN A 14 -9.74 -23.83 18.26
CA ASN A 14 -10.33 -23.16 17.09
C ASN A 14 -10.34 -21.63 17.17
N PHE A 15 -9.76 -21.02 18.21
CA PHE A 15 -9.42 -19.60 18.19
C PHE A 15 -8.09 -19.37 17.47
N GLN A 16 -7.98 -19.92 16.26
CA GLN A 16 -7.02 -19.40 15.30
C GLN A 16 -7.66 -18.13 14.76
N GLU A 17 -7.35 -16.99 15.39
CA GLU A 17 -7.73 -15.67 14.91
C GLU A 17 -7.15 -15.47 13.51
N ASN A 18 -7.88 -15.94 12.50
CA ASN A 18 -7.82 -15.43 11.14
C ASN A 18 -8.47 -14.04 11.16
N THR A 19 -7.87 -13.10 11.89
CA THR A 19 -8.04 -11.68 11.56
C THR A 19 -7.30 -11.51 10.23
N ALA A 20 -7.94 -11.95 9.15
CA ALA A 20 -7.53 -11.59 7.80
C ALA A 20 -7.51 -10.07 7.80
N ILE A 21 -6.32 -9.49 7.91
CA ILE A 21 -6.10 -8.05 7.77
C ILE A 21 -6.90 -7.66 6.53
N ASP A 22 -7.83 -6.70 6.67
CA ASP A 22 -8.51 -6.15 5.50
C ASP A 22 -7.43 -5.45 4.67
N TYR A 23 -6.88 -6.19 3.72
CA TYR A 23 -5.83 -5.74 2.84
C TYR A 23 -6.29 -4.51 2.05
N GLY A 24 -7.60 -4.32 1.84
CA GLY A 24 -8.17 -3.12 1.23
C GLY A 24 -7.97 -1.87 2.09
N PHE A 25 -8.40 -1.91 3.35
CA PHE A 25 -8.22 -0.77 4.27
C PHE A 25 -6.74 -0.48 4.55
N TYR A 26 -5.93 -1.53 4.71
CA TYR A 26 -4.49 -1.39 4.90
C TYR A 26 -3.81 -0.70 3.70
N LYS A 27 -4.09 -1.16 2.47
CA LYS A 27 -3.62 -0.53 1.22
C LYS A 27 -4.08 0.92 1.11
N TYR A 28 -5.33 1.20 1.49
CA TYR A 28 -5.85 2.56 1.47
C TYR A 28 -5.11 3.47 2.45
N SER A 29 -4.96 3.04 3.70
CA SER A 29 -4.28 3.83 4.74
C SER A 29 -2.83 4.12 4.35
N LEU A 30 -2.05 3.09 4.02
CA LEU A 30 -0.65 3.26 3.66
C LEU A 30 -0.46 3.96 2.31
N GLY A 31 -1.36 3.74 1.36
CA GLY A 31 -1.35 4.47 0.09
C GLY A 31 -1.53 5.97 0.31
N ASN A 32 -2.45 6.38 1.17
CA ASN A 32 -2.62 7.79 1.52
C ASN A 32 -1.41 8.36 2.25
N ASP A 33 -0.78 7.60 3.15
CA ASP A 33 0.42 8.05 3.85
C ASP A 33 1.64 8.16 2.94
N ALA A 34 1.85 7.19 2.04
CA ALA A 34 2.87 7.26 0.99
C ALA A 34 2.68 8.51 0.13
N TRP A 35 1.46 8.79 -0.32
CA TRP A 35 1.14 10.01 -1.06
C TRP A 35 1.52 11.27 -0.28
N ARG A 36 1.14 11.37 1.00
CA ARG A 36 1.46 12.52 1.85
C ARG A 36 2.96 12.74 1.98
N VAL A 37 3.73 11.68 2.16
CA VAL A 37 5.20 11.76 2.25
C VAL A 37 5.78 12.31 0.95
N LEU A 38 5.38 11.77 -0.20
CA LEU A 38 5.87 12.22 -1.52
C LEU A 38 5.51 13.68 -1.80
N TYR A 39 4.27 14.06 -1.47
CA TYR A 39 3.80 15.43 -1.61
C TYR A 39 4.60 16.42 -0.74
N LEU A 40 4.78 16.11 0.55
CA LEU A 40 5.49 16.99 1.49
C LEU A 40 6.99 17.07 1.23
N ARG A 41 7.61 16.02 0.68
CA ARG A 41 9.02 15.99 0.29
C ARG A 41 9.31 16.81 -0.96
N GLY A 42 8.26 17.33 -1.62
CA GLY A 42 8.38 18.15 -2.82
C GLY A 42 8.77 17.35 -4.07
N GLY A 43 8.69 16.02 -4.03
CA GLY A 43 9.03 15.15 -5.17
C GLY A 43 8.16 15.41 -6.40
N LEU A 44 7.00 16.03 -6.20
CA LEU A 44 6.06 16.37 -7.28
C LEU A 44 6.26 17.80 -7.81
N HIS A 45 6.76 18.76 -7.00
CA HIS A 45 6.87 20.17 -7.41
C HIS A 45 8.01 20.42 -8.40
N ASN A 46 9.14 19.74 -8.22
CA ASN A 46 10.25 19.69 -9.17
C ASN A 46 10.39 18.23 -9.60
N PHE A 47 9.48 17.79 -10.47
CA PHE A 47 9.35 16.38 -10.78
C PHE A 47 10.65 15.84 -11.38
N ASP A 48 11.22 14.87 -10.67
CA ASP A 48 12.39 14.11 -11.08
C ASP A 48 12.00 12.63 -11.01
N LYS A 49 11.87 12.02 -12.19
CA LYS A 49 11.47 10.62 -12.34
C LYS A 49 12.40 9.68 -11.59
N ALA A 50 13.71 9.93 -11.61
CA ALA A 50 14.69 9.08 -10.95
C ALA A 50 14.57 9.17 -9.43
N LYS A 51 14.39 10.38 -8.90
CA LYS A 51 14.16 10.60 -7.48
C LYS A 51 12.84 9.98 -7.01
N LEU A 52 11.77 10.13 -7.79
CA LEU A 52 10.47 9.54 -7.45
C LEU A 52 10.53 8.02 -7.44
N ASN A 53 11.17 7.39 -8.44
CA ASN A 53 11.39 5.94 -8.45
C ASN A 53 12.14 5.48 -7.19
N SER A 54 13.22 6.16 -6.81
CA SER A 54 14.00 5.81 -5.60
C SER A 54 13.20 5.98 -4.31
N ASP A 55 12.44 7.07 -4.19
CA ASP A 55 11.57 7.29 -3.02
C ASP A 55 10.46 6.21 -2.94
N LEU A 56 9.89 5.79 -4.08
CA LEU A 56 8.89 4.72 -4.13
C LEU A 56 9.47 3.34 -3.83
N GLU A 57 10.66 3.02 -4.33
CA GLU A 57 11.36 1.77 -3.99
C GLU A 57 11.53 1.66 -2.47
N ARG A 58 11.98 2.74 -1.82
CA ARG A 58 12.11 2.79 -0.36
C ARG A 58 10.77 2.67 0.37
N ILE A 59 9.70 3.29 -0.12
CA ILE A 59 8.37 3.15 0.46
C ILE A 59 7.89 1.70 0.31
N THR A 60 8.12 1.07 -0.84
CA THR A 60 7.78 -0.33 -1.08
C THR A 60 8.52 -1.27 -0.13
N GLU A 61 9.80 -1.05 0.14
CA GLU A 61 10.56 -1.82 1.14
C GLU A 61 9.97 -1.72 2.55
N LEU A 62 9.44 -0.53 2.92
CA LEU A 62 8.88 -0.29 4.26
C LEU A 62 7.44 -0.79 4.41
N THR A 63 6.68 -0.81 3.34
CA THR A 63 5.22 -1.08 3.36
C THR A 63 4.84 -2.43 2.78
N SER A 64 5.75 -3.09 2.04
CA SER A 64 5.44 -4.25 1.21
C SER A 64 4.32 -4.01 0.19
N LEU A 65 4.10 -2.74 -0.21
CA LEU A 65 3.15 -2.34 -1.23
C LEU A 65 3.86 -1.89 -2.50
N CYS A 66 3.34 -2.26 -3.66
CA CYS A 66 3.75 -1.74 -4.96
C CYS A 66 2.98 -0.46 -5.26
N PHE A 67 3.66 0.53 -5.84
CA PHE A 67 3.08 1.79 -6.25
C PHE A 67 3.32 2.00 -7.74
N TYR A 68 2.30 2.41 -8.48
CA TYR A 68 2.40 2.82 -9.87
C TYR A 68 1.64 4.12 -10.09
N PHE A 69 2.28 5.10 -10.73
CA PHE A 69 1.74 6.40 -11.08
C PHE A 69 1.49 6.42 -12.58
N GLU A 70 0.22 6.46 -13.00
CA GLU A 70 -0.19 6.30 -14.39
C GLU A 70 0.32 7.44 -15.28
N GLU A 71 0.17 8.69 -14.84
CA GLU A 71 0.44 9.87 -15.66
C GLU A 71 1.95 10.11 -15.86
N GLU A 72 2.77 9.63 -14.95
CA GLU A 72 4.23 9.86 -14.95
C GLU A 72 5.02 8.58 -15.33
N ASP A 73 4.33 7.45 -15.50
CA ASP A 73 4.89 6.14 -15.82
C ASP A 73 6.02 5.74 -14.85
N VAL A 74 5.72 5.81 -13.56
CA VAL A 74 6.66 5.54 -12.45
C VAL A 74 6.10 4.40 -11.63
N ALA A 75 6.88 3.31 -11.52
CA ALA A 75 6.49 2.10 -10.80
C ALA A 75 7.61 1.65 -9.85
N SER A 76 7.26 1.20 -8.65
CA SER A 76 8.21 0.50 -7.75
C SER A 76 8.26 -1.01 -7.99
N CYS A 77 7.13 -1.62 -8.34
CA CYS A 77 7.03 -3.02 -8.73
C CYS A 77 5.72 -3.30 -9.48
N ILE A 78 5.64 -4.48 -10.10
CA ILE A 78 4.44 -4.94 -10.80
C ILE A 78 3.55 -5.67 -9.79
N SER A 79 2.30 -5.24 -9.66
CA SER A 79 1.26 -5.95 -8.92
C SER A 79 0.18 -6.39 -9.89
N GLU A 80 0.03 -7.70 -10.10
CA GLU A 80 -0.91 -8.25 -11.09
C GLU A 80 -2.33 -8.42 -10.53
N GLN A 81 -2.52 -8.34 -9.20
CA GLN A 81 -3.80 -8.60 -8.53
C GLN A 81 -4.08 -7.57 -7.42
N ASP A 82 -5.37 -7.34 -7.14
CA ASP A 82 -5.90 -6.50 -6.06
C ASP A 82 -5.30 -5.09 -5.94
N THR A 83 -5.15 -4.37 -7.04
CA THR A 83 -4.68 -2.98 -7.01
C THR A 83 -5.80 -2.04 -6.53
N LEU A 84 -5.52 -1.28 -5.47
CA LEU A 84 -6.33 -0.15 -5.06
C LEU A 84 -5.96 1.08 -5.88
N VAL A 85 -6.95 1.82 -6.39
CA VAL A 85 -6.71 3.06 -7.13
C VAL A 85 -6.98 4.26 -6.23
N LEU A 86 -5.99 5.15 -6.11
CA LEU A 86 -6.07 6.40 -5.36
C LEU A 86 -5.86 7.58 -6.33
N LYS A 87 -6.87 8.44 -6.43
CA LYS A 87 -6.79 9.70 -7.20
C LYS A 87 -6.44 10.85 -6.28
N LYS A 88 -5.43 11.64 -6.65
CA LYS A 88 -4.92 12.75 -5.83
C LYS A 88 -4.54 13.95 -6.69
N MET A 89 -4.75 15.14 -6.15
CA MET A 89 -4.29 16.39 -6.79
C MET A 89 -2.86 16.71 -6.37
N ALA A 90 -1.98 16.97 -7.35
CA ALA A 90 -0.64 17.48 -7.11
C ALA A 90 -0.27 18.61 -8.06
N TYR A 91 0.75 19.39 -7.69
CA TYR A 91 1.38 20.35 -8.57
C TYR A 91 2.63 19.73 -9.18
N ILE A 92 2.57 19.43 -10.48
CA ILE A 92 3.70 18.91 -11.26
C ILE A 92 4.21 20.02 -12.17
N ASN A 93 5.47 20.42 -11.99
CA ASN A 93 6.09 21.52 -12.74
C ASN A 93 5.23 22.80 -12.71
N GLY A 94 4.65 23.11 -11.55
CA GLY A 94 3.81 24.29 -11.33
C GLY A 94 2.36 24.16 -11.82
N GLN A 95 1.96 23.05 -12.45
CA GLN A 95 0.59 22.83 -12.92
C GLN A 95 -0.15 21.86 -12.00
N ALA A 96 -1.37 22.22 -11.60
CA ALA A 96 -2.25 21.31 -10.88
C ALA A 96 -2.72 20.18 -11.81
N LYS A 97 -2.46 18.95 -11.42
CA LYS A 97 -2.85 17.73 -12.14
C LYS A 97 -3.49 16.73 -11.17
N GLU A 98 -4.50 16.02 -11.65
CA GLU A 98 -4.96 14.78 -10.99
C GLU A 98 -3.97 13.68 -11.35
N ILE A 99 -3.55 12.91 -10.35
CA ILE A 99 -2.61 11.82 -10.44
C ILE A 99 -3.29 10.56 -9.93
N THR A 100 -3.20 9.50 -10.72
CA THR A 100 -3.76 8.20 -10.47
C THR A 100 -2.66 7.27 -9.98
N MET A 101 -2.75 6.90 -8.71
CA MET A 101 -1.81 6.02 -8.05
C MET A 101 -2.45 4.65 -7.81
N HIS A 102 -1.87 3.62 -8.41
CA HIS A 102 -2.23 2.22 -8.18
C HIS A 102 -1.37 1.67 -7.04
N VAL A 103 -2.03 1.10 -6.03
CA VAL A 103 -1.40 0.52 -4.85
C VAL A 103 -1.71 -0.96 -4.79
N GLY A 104 -0.70 -1.78 -5.02
CA GLY A 104 -0.80 -3.24 -4.99
C GLY A 104 -0.01 -3.84 -3.83
N THR A 105 -0.16 -5.14 -3.62
CA THR A 105 0.70 -5.89 -2.68
C THR A 105 1.93 -6.39 -3.42
N LYS A 106 3.12 -6.23 -2.83
CA LYS A 106 4.35 -6.83 -3.38
C LYS A 106 4.24 -8.35 -3.26
N GLN A 107 4.34 -9.06 -4.38
CA GLN A 107 4.52 -10.52 -4.37
C GLN A 107 6.00 -10.81 -4.07
N ASN A 108 6.26 -11.65 -3.08
CA ASN A 108 7.61 -12.12 -2.73
C ASN A 108 8.03 -13.28 -3.62
#